data_AF-A0A520RF62-F1
#
_entry.id   AF-A0A520RF62-F1
#
_cell.length_a   1.000
_cell.length_b   1.000
_cell.length_c   1.000
_cell.angle_alpha   90.00
_cell.angle_beta   90.00
_cell.angle_gamma   90.00
#
_symmetry.space_group_name_H-M   'P 1'
#
loop_
_entity.id
_entity.type
_entity.pdbx_description
1 polymer ?
#
loop_
_entity_poly.entity_id
_entity_poly.type
_entity_poly.pdbx_seq_one_letter_code
_entity_poly.pdbx_strand_id
1 'polypeptide(L)'
;MWVDYAIASSIGFVGLLGLMQLTGELTALSMSAYQLTMAGFLLDELAAVSSWEGVSLTSAAQLCGPSEWGTQALHCGMIEAWLRALPQGDLSAAADGLVSLTWQQMDGSLMAITRSDASN
;
A
#
# COMPACT_ATOMS: atom_id res chain seq x y z
N MET A 1 45.36 9.23 28.23
CA MET A 1 44.15 9.78 28.88
C MET A 1 43.26 10.56 27.92
N TRP A 2 43.70 11.70 27.34
CA TRP A 2 42.86 12.46 26.38
C TRP A 2 42.60 11.71 25.06
N VAL A 3 43.59 10.96 24.58
CA VAL A 3 43.48 10.12 23.37
C VAL A 3 42.50 8.97 23.59
N ASP A 4 42.53 8.32 24.75
CA ASP A 4 41.61 7.22 25.08
C ASP A 4 40.16 7.70 25.19
N TYR A 5 39.93 8.90 25.74
CA TYR A 5 38.62 9.55 25.76
C TYR A 5 38.13 9.91 24.35
N ALA A 6 39.03 10.40 23.47
CA ALA A 6 38.69 10.71 22.08
C ALA A 6 38.30 9.44 21.30
N ILE A 7 39.02 8.35 21.50
CA ILE A 7 38.72 7.04 20.90
C ILE A 7 37.37 6.52 21.42
N ALA A 8 37.16 6.50 22.73
CA ALA A 8 35.90 6.04 23.33
C ALA A 8 34.70 6.88 22.87
N SER A 9 34.86 8.21 22.79
CA SER A 9 33.82 9.11 22.27
C SER A 9 33.51 8.83 20.80
N SER A 10 34.53 8.63 19.96
CA SER A 10 34.35 8.34 18.54
C SER A 10 33.58 7.03 18.30
N ILE A 11 33.88 5.99 19.09
CA ILE A 11 33.16 4.70 19.03
C ILE A 11 31.69 4.90 19.43
N GLY A 12 31.42 5.70 20.46
CA GLY A 12 30.06 6.05 20.86
C GLY A 12 29.27 6.78 19.76
N PHE A 13 29.90 7.73 19.07
CA PHE A 13 29.27 8.44 17.95
C PHE A 13 29.00 7.53 16.74
N VAL A 14 29.95 6.66 16.38
CA VAL A 14 29.75 5.68 15.30
C VAL A 14 28.61 4.72 15.64
N GLY A 15 28.52 4.27 16.90
CA GLY A 15 27.41 3.44 17.36
C GLY A 15 26.04 4.12 17.27
N LEU A 16 25.94 5.38 17.68
CA LEU A 16 24.69 6.15 17.57
C LEU A 16 24.27 6.40 16.11
N LEU A 17 25.22 6.69 15.23
CA LEU A 17 24.96 6.86 13.79
C LEU A 17 24.47 5.54 13.16
N GLY A 18 25.09 4.41 13.52
CA GLY A 18 24.64 3.10 13.06
C GLY A 18 23.21 2.76 13.51
N LEU A 19 22.86 3.09 14.76
CA LEU A 19 21.50 2.91 15.27
C LEU A 19 20.49 3.79 14.51
N MET A 20 20.83 5.06 14.25
CA MET A 20 19.97 5.96 13.48
C MET A 20 19.71 5.43 12.07
N GLN A 21 20.75 4.95 11.39
CA GLN A 21 20.60 4.37 10.05
C GLN A 21 19.71 3.12 10.08
N LEU A 22 19.94 2.22 11.03
CA LEU A 22 19.13 1.01 11.19
C LEU A 22 17.65 1.35 11.47
N THR A 23 17.39 2.35 12.32
CA THR A 23 16.02 2.81 12.56
C THR A 23 15.36 3.39 11.32
N GLY A 24 16.12 4.08 10.46
CA GLY A 24 15.64 4.59 9.18
C GLY A 24 15.26 3.48 8.19
N GLU A 25 16.07 2.41 8.13
CA GLU A 25 15.77 1.26 7.28
C GLU A 25 14.53 0.49 7.79
N LEU A 26 14.39 0.33 9.11
CA LEU A 26 13.21 -0.30 9.74
C LEU A 26 11.93 0.49 9.51
N THR A 27 11.98 1.82 9.59
CA THR A 27 10.79 2.66 9.33
C THR A 27 10.42 2.67 7.86
N ALA A 28 11.40 2.69 6.94
CA ALA A 28 11.14 2.57 5.51
C ALA A 28 10.48 1.22 5.18
N LEU A 29 11.02 0.12 5.74
CA LEU A 29 10.48 -1.21 5.52
C LEU A 29 9.06 -1.35 6.10
N SER A 30 8.82 -0.88 7.32
CA SER A 30 7.49 -0.96 7.94
C SER A 30 6.44 -0.14 7.17
N MET A 31 6.84 1.02 6.61
CA MET A 31 5.96 1.82 5.76
C MET A 31 5.61 1.08 4.45
N SER A 32 6.60 0.46 3.80
CA SER A 32 6.35 -0.33 2.58
C SER A 32 5.43 -1.53 2.86
N ALA A 33 5.63 -2.21 3.99
CA ALA A 33 4.80 -3.34 4.39
C ALA A 33 3.36 -2.89 4.70
N TYR A 34 3.20 -1.72 5.33
CA TYR A 34 1.89 -1.11 5.58
C TYR A 34 1.16 -0.78 4.26
N GLN A 35 1.84 -0.14 3.31
CA GLN A 35 1.26 0.18 1.99
C GLN A 35 0.85 -1.08 1.22
N LEU A 36 1.70 -2.11 1.20
CA LEU A 36 1.39 -3.40 0.57
C LEU A 36 0.20 -4.09 1.23
N THR A 37 0.12 -4.03 2.55
CA THR A 37 -1.01 -4.58 3.30
C THR A 37 -2.31 -3.87 2.93
N MET A 38 -2.27 -2.53 2.84
CA MET A 38 -3.43 -1.74 2.42
C MET A 38 -3.87 -2.02 0.98
N ALA A 39 -2.90 -2.11 0.06
CA ALA A 39 -3.15 -2.50 -1.32
C ALA A 39 -3.79 -3.90 -1.40
N GLY A 40 -3.34 -4.84 -0.58
CA GLY A 40 -3.91 -6.18 -0.47
C GLY A 40 -5.37 -6.18 -0.02
N PHE A 41 -5.68 -5.45 1.05
CA PHE A 41 -7.05 -5.32 1.56
C PHE A 41 -8.00 -4.66 0.54
N LEU A 42 -7.53 -3.65 -0.18
CA LEU A 42 -8.30 -2.98 -1.23
C LEU A 42 -8.67 -3.97 -2.35
N LEU A 43 -7.70 -4.75 -2.82
CA LEU A 43 -7.93 -5.76 -3.86
C LEU A 43 -8.81 -6.92 -3.37
N ASP A 44 -8.77 -7.25 -2.08
CA ASP A 44 -9.61 -8.28 -1.47
C ASP A 44 -11.06 -7.84 -1.37
N GLU A 45 -11.28 -6.59 -0.96
CA GLU A 45 -12.62 -6.00 -0.90
C GLU A 45 -13.24 -5.88 -2.30
N LEU A 46 -12.46 -5.50 -3.31
CA LEU A 46 -12.92 -5.50 -4.71
C LEU A 46 -13.30 -6.89 -5.20
N ALA A 47 -12.56 -7.93 -4.80
CA ALA A 47 -12.88 -9.31 -5.13
C ALA A 47 -14.13 -9.81 -4.38
N ALA A 48 -14.33 -9.37 -3.14
CA ALA A 48 -15.54 -9.64 -2.38
C ALA A 48 -16.76 -8.99 -3.08
N VAL A 49 -16.67 -7.72 -3.47
CA VAL A 49 -17.73 -7.00 -4.21
C VAL A 49 -18.02 -7.68 -5.55
N SER A 50 -17.00 -8.03 -6.33
CA SER A 50 -17.18 -8.72 -7.62
C SER A 50 -17.92 -10.05 -7.46
N SER A 51 -17.56 -10.84 -6.44
CA SER A 51 -18.19 -12.13 -6.16
C SER A 51 -19.63 -12.00 -5.66
N TRP A 52 -19.93 -10.98 -4.86
CA TRP A 52 -21.27 -10.75 -4.31
C TRP A 52 -22.25 -10.23 -5.35
N GLU A 53 -21.78 -9.33 -6.21
CA GLU A 53 -22.59 -8.66 -7.21
C GLU A 53 -22.64 -9.45 -8.54
N GLY A 54 -21.80 -10.49 -8.68
CA GLY A 54 -21.76 -11.38 -9.84
C GLY A 54 -21.22 -10.69 -11.09
N VAL A 55 -20.41 -9.66 -10.90
CA VAL A 55 -19.84 -8.78 -11.93
C VAL A 55 -18.33 -8.96 -12.00
N SER A 56 -17.72 -8.65 -13.14
CA SER A 56 -16.27 -8.74 -13.28
C SER A 56 -15.55 -7.76 -12.33
N LEU A 57 -14.31 -8.07 -11.93
CA LEU A 57 -13.50 -7.19 -11.08
C LEU A 57 -13.37 -5.76 -11.65
N THR A 58 -13.29 -5.62 -12.97
CA THR A 58 -13.24 -4.33 -13.66
C THR A 58 -14.55 -3.53 -13.51
N SER A 59 -15.68 -4.23 -13.51
CA SER A 59 -17.00 -3.63 -13.30
C SER A 59 -17.18 -3.25 -11.83
N ALA A 60 -16.71 -4.08 -10.89
CA ALA A 60 -16.70 -3.79 -9.46
C ALA A 60 -15.89 -2.52 -9.12
N ALA A 61 -14.73 -2.34 -9.77
CA ALA A 61 -13.94 -1.12 -9.67
C ALA A 61 -14.68 0.14 -10.19
N GLN A 62 -15.54 -0.03 -11.20
CA GLN A 62 -16.37 1.05 -11.76
C GLN A 62 -17.68 1.27 -10.98
N LEU A 63 -18.17 0.25 -10.27
CA LEU A 63 -19.40 0.28 -9.46
C LEU A 63 -19.26 1.14 -8.19
N CYS A 64 -18.04 1.38 -7.72
CA CYS A 64 -17.78 2.34 -6.65
C CYS A 64 -17.82 3.82 -7.09
N GLY A 65 -18.38 4.12 -8.27
CA GLY A 65 -18.96 5.43 -8.58
C GLY A 65 -20.23 5.72 -7.74
N PRO A 66 -20.86 6.91 -7.88
CA PRO A 66 -21.81 7.48 -6.91
C PRO A 66 -22.98 6.53 -6.59
N SER A 67 -22.78 5.64 -5.62
CA SER A 67 -23.71 4.62 -5.18
C SER A 67 -24.14 4.99 -3.78
N GLU A 68 -25.40 5.38 -3.64
CA GLU A 68 -25.81 6.13 -2.46
C GLU A 68 -26.21 5.26 -1.26
N TRP A 69 -26.68 4.00 -1.36
CA TRP A 69 -27.16 3.25 -0.17
C TRP A 69 -26.95 1.73 -0.21
N GLY A 70 -26.57 1.13 0.93
CA GLY A 70 -26.52 -0.33 1.16
C GLY A 70 -25.18 -0.85 1.67
N THR A 71 -25.00 -2.18 1.74
CA THR A 71 -23.70 -2.83 2.03
C THR A 71 -22.64 -2.47 0.98
N GLN A 72 -23.07 -2.24 -0.26
CA GLN A 72 -22.23 -1.75 -1.35
C GLN A 72 -21.58 -0.39 -1.04
N ALA A 73 -22.31 0.54 -0.43
CA ALA A 73 -21.75 1.83 0.01
C ALA A 73 -20.68 1.67 1.10
N LEU A 74 -20.79 0.62 1.93
CA LEU A 74 -19.81 0.30 2.96
C LEU A 74 -18.52 -0.25 2.35
N HIS A 75 -18.62 -1.20 1.42
CA HIS A 75 -17.48 -1.77 0.70
C HIS A 75 -16.78 -0.71 -0.17
N CYS A 76 -17.54 0.12 -0.89
CA CYS A 76 -16.97 1.20 -1.70
C CYS A 76 -16.36 2.32 -0.85
N GLY A 77 -16.99 2.70 0.28
CA GLY A 77 -16.41 3.64 1.24
C GLY A 77 -15.09 3.11 1.84
N MET A 78 -15.00 1.79 2.03
CA MET A 78 -13.76 1.14 2.43
C MET A 78 -12.73 1.22 1.30
N ILE A 79 -13.04 0.79 0.08
CA ILE A 79 -12.13 0.89 -1.07
C ILE A 79 -11.57 2.32 -1.23
N GLU A 80 -12.41 3.35 -1.15
CA GLU A 80 -11.97 4.75 -1.19
C GLU A 80 -11.07 5.15 -0.04
N ALA A 81 -11.39 4.75 1.20
CA ALA A 81 -10.59 5.08 2.37
C ALA A 81 -9.18 4.48 2.27
N TRP A 82 -9.08 3.26 1.77
CA TRP A 82 -7.81 2.56 1.58
C TRP A 82 -7.05 3.12 0.37
N LEU A 83 -7.74 3.54 -0.70
CA LEU A 83 -7.12 4.24 -1.83
C LEU A 83 -6.53 5.60 -1.39
N ARG A 84 -7.25 6.37 -0.56
CA ARG A 84 -6.75 7.64 0.02
C ARG A 84 -5.57 7.45 0.97
N ALA A 85 -5.43 6.27 1.56
CA ALA A 85 -4.29 5.95 2.43
C ALA A 85 -3.01 5.64 1.62
N LEU A 86 -3.14 5.37 0.32
CA LEU A 86 -2.01 5.17 -0.59
C LEU A 86 -1.59 6.53 -1.20
N PRO A 87 -0.29 6.88 -1.17
CA PRO A 87 0.18 8.13 -1.74
C PRO A 87 0.03 8.10 -3.27
N GLN A 88 -0.78 9.02 -3.81
CA GLN A 88 -1.12 9.06 -5.24
C GLN A 88 -1.64 7.70 -5.75
N GLY A 89 -2.43 7.01 -4.90
CA GLY A 89 -3.05 5.74 -5.26
C GLY A 89 -4.05 5.93 -6.40
N ASP A 90 -3.84 5.21 -7.50
CA ASP A 90 -4.75 5.16 -8.64
C ASP A 90 -5.11 3.70 -8.95
N LEU A 91 -6.40 3.48 -9.20
CA LEU A 91 -6.94 2.18 -9.54
C LEU A 91 -7.39 2.20 -10.99
N SER A 92 -6.72 1.39 -11.81
CA SER A 92 -6.98 1.32 -13.24
C SER A 92 -7.37 -0.09 -13.64
N ALA A 93 -8.49 -0.23 -14.34
CA ALA A 93 -8.90 -1.47 -14.96
C ALA A 93 -8.25 -1.58 -16.35
N ALA A 94 -7.42 -2.60 -16.55
CA ALA A 94 -6.82 -2.91 -17.83
C ALA A 94 -7.81 -3.72 -18.70
N ALA A 95 -7.69 -3.55 -20.03
CA ALA A 95 -8.63 -4.10 -21.02
C ALA A 95 -8.64 -5.63 -21.10
N ASP A 96 -7.67 -6.28 -20.47
CA ASP A 96 -7.49 -7.72 -20.33
C ASP A 96 -8.23 -8.32 -19.13
N GLY A 97 -9.04 -7.53 -18.42
CA GLY A 97 -9.80 -7.98 -17.24
C GLY A 97 -8.97 -7.97 -15.95
N LEU A 98 -7.79 -7.35 -15.98
CA LEU A 98 -6.96 -7.13 -14.79
C LEU A 98 -7.33 -5.80 -14.12
N VAL A 99 -7.37 -5.80 -12.80
CA VAL A 99 -7.39 -4.57 -12.00
C VAL A 99 -5.96 -4.30 -11.54
N SER A 100 -5.45 -3.12 -11.89
CA SER A 100 -4.15 -2.62 -11.47
C SER A 100 -4.32 -1.54 -10.42
N LEU A 101 -3.66 -1.70 -9.29
CA LEU A 101 -3.53 -0.69 -8.26
C LEU A 101 -2.11 -0.16 -8.31
N THR A 102 -1.98 1.14 -8.56
CA THR A 102 -0.69 1.84 -8.63
C THR A 102 -0.61 2.88 -7.53
N TRP A 103 0.57 3.06 -6.94
CA TRP A 103 0.81 4.13 -5.97
C TRP A 103 2.28 4.52 -5.95
N GLN A 104 2.56 5.70 -5.42
CA GLN A 104 3.92 6.18 -5.21
C GLN A 104 4.40 5.82 -3.80
N GLN A 105 5.57 5.19 -3.71
CA GLN A 105 6.24 4.97 -2.43
C GLN A 105 6.91 6.25 -1.93
N MET A 106 7.31 6.27 -0.64
CA MET A 106 7.97 7.44 -0.04
C MET A 106 9.34 7.76 -0.66
N ASP A 107 10.00 6.78 -1.29
CA ASP A 107 11.25 6.98 -2.04
C ASP A 107 11.03 7.54 -3.46
N GLY A 108 9.76 7.78 -3.84
CA GLY A 108 9.37 8.27 -5.15
C GLY A 108 9.18 7.18 -6.20
N SER A 109 9.47 5.91 -5.89
CA SER A 109 9.25 4.78 -6.80
C SER A 109 7.76 4.53 -7.00
N LEU A 110 7.39 4.08 -8.21
CA LEU A 110 6.03 3.66 -8.51
C LEU A 110 5.91 2.16 -8.28
N MET A 111 4.94 1.77 -7.47
CA MET A 111 4.54 0.38 -7.30
C MET A 111 3.24 0.11 -8.04
N ALA A 112 3.14 -1.10 -8.58
CA ALA A 112 1.95 -1.60 -9.23
C ALA A 112 1.68 -3.03 -8.78
N ILE A 113 0.47 -3.31 -8.35
CA ILE A 113 -0.02 -4.66 -8.11
C ILE A 113 -1.21 -4.90 -9.03
N THR A 114 -1.18 -6.01 -9.75
CA THR A 114 -2.27 -6.44 -10.63
C THR A 114 -2.96 -7.66 -10.07
N ARG A 115 -4.30 -7.65 -10.06
CA ARG A 115 -5.13 -8.83 -9.73
C ARG A 115 -6.06 -9.12 -10.90
N SER A 116 -6.05 -10.37 -11.36
CA SER A 116 -6.95 -10.87 -12.40
C SER A 116 -8.19 -11.51 -11.78
N ASP A 117 -9.29 -11.48 -12.53
CA ASP A 117 -10.53 -12.23 -12.25
C ASP A 117 -10.39 -13.75 -12.43
N ALA A 118 -9.18 -14.25 -12.71
CA ALA A 118 -8.91 -15.66 -12.94
C ALA A 118 -9.02 -16.47 -11.65
N SER A 119 -10.27 -16.75 -11.25
CA SER A 119 -10.62 -18.00 -10.59
C SER A 119 -10.52 -19.11 -11.65
N ASN A 120 -9.48 -19.94 -11.54
CA ASN A 120 -9.52 -21.29 -12.07
C ASN A 120 -8.90 -22.23 -11.04
#